data_AF-W6TTT2-F1
#
_entry.id   AF-W6TTT2-F1
#
_cell.length_a   1.000
_cell.length_b   1.000
_cell.length_c   1.000
_cell.angle_alpha   90.00
_cell.angle_beta   90.00
_cell.angle_gamma   90.00
#
_symmetry.space_group_name_H-M   'P 1'
#
loop_
_entity.id
_entity.type
_entity.pdbx_description
1 polymer ?
#
loop_
_entity_poly.entity_id
_entity_poly.type
_entity_poly.pdbx_seq_one_letter_code
_entity_poly.pdbx_strand_id
1 'polypeptide(L)'
;MKTKNEISSWGIRSASYWMTMLMALGIIFVGIRFIAIPQTAAQAFGIPFSSTQDLVFGRIKGIRDIFSGIVLLPLLLLRMRVAAAYVFTAAIIIPATDCVLVLLTNGLDVPHMLIHGLTAAFMVITSFLLFSAKQKTTL
;
A
#
# COMPACT_ATOMS: atom_id res chain seq x y z
N MET A 1 -5.15 12.95 35.53
CA MET A 1 -5.26 12.73 34.08
C MET A 1 -5.08 11.23 33.82
N LYS A 2 -6.18 10.48 33.62
CA LYS A 2 -6.10 9.03 33.35
C LYS A 2 -5.84 8.84 31.86
N THR A 3 -4.61 8.55 31.46
CA THR A 3 -4.34 7.96 30.14
C THR A 3 -4.89 6.54 30.17
N LYS A 4 -6.18 6.39 29.83
CA LYS A 4 -6.73 5.08 29.51
C LYS A 4 -5.96 4.59 28.29
N ASN A 5 -4.95 3.77 28.52
CA ASN A 5 -4.36 2.93 27.49
C ASN A 5 -5.48 1.99 27.03
N GLU A 6 -6.26 2.44 26.06
CA GLU A 6 -7.15 1.60 25.30
C GLU A 6 -6.27 0.66 24.48
N ILE A 7 -5.92 -0.48 25.09
CA ILE A 7 -5.26 -1.57 24.37
C ILE A 7 -6.23 -1.98 23.27
N SER A 8 -5.93 -1.54 22.05
CA SER A 8 -6.70 -1.87 20.88
C SER A 8 -6.80 -3.39 20.79
N SER A 9 -8.02 -3.92 20.71
CA SER A 9 -8.27 -5.35 20.44
C SER A 9 -7.79 -5.77 19.05
N TRP A 10 -7.41 -4.80 18.22
CA TRP A 10 -6.88 -4.99 16.89
C TRP A 10 -5.44 -5.50 16.92
N GLY A 11 -5.17 -6.53 16.14
CA GLY A 11 -3.89 -7.22 16.08
C GLY A 11 -4.01 -8.50 15.26
N ILE A 12 -3.19 -9.50 15.55
CA ILE A 12 -3.10 -10.78 14.80
C ILE A 12 -4.43 -11.53 14.61
N ARG A 13 -5.44 -11.30 15.45
CA ARG A 13 -6.77 -11.93 15.30
C ARG A 13 -7.70 -11.19 14.32
N SER A 14 -7.29 -10.05 13.78
CA SER A 14 -8.10 -9.21 12.91
C SER A 14 -7.72 -9.43 11.45
N ALA A 15 -8.71 -9.65 10.57
CA ALA A 15 -8.47 -9.73 9.13
C ALA A 15 -7.78 -8.45 8.59
N SER A 16 -8.25 -7.28 9.01
CA SER A 16 -7.65 -5.99 8.60
C SER A 16 -6.19 -5.84 8.99
N TYR A 17 -5.73 -6.47 10.08
CA TYR A 17 -4.31 -6.47 10.44
C TYR A 17 -3.47 -7.18 9.37
N TRP A 18 -3.87 -8.39 8.98
CA TRP A 18 -3.15 -9.17 7.97
C TRP A 18 -3.28 -8.61 6.57
N MET A 19 -4.45 -8.07 6.20
CA MET A 19 -4.65 -7.39 4.92
C MET A 19 -3.75 -6.16 4.79
N THR A 20 -3.64 -5.38 5.86
CA THR A 20 -2.75 -4.21 5.92
C THR A 20 -1.28 -4.64 5.87
N MET A 21 -0.93 -5.71 6.60
CA MET A 21 0.43 -6.27 6.62
C MET A 21 0.85 -6.78 5.23
N LEU A 22 -0.05 -7.50 4.56
CA LEU A 22 0.15 -7.98 3.20
C LEU A 22 0.48 -6.81 2.25
N MET A 23 -0.26 -5.71 2.34
CA MET A 23 -0.02 -4.54 1.50
C MET A 23 1.31 -3.85 1.83
N ALA A 24 1.62 -3.69 3.12
CA ALA A 24 2.88 -3.08 3.57
C ALA A 24 4.10 -3.86 3.07
N LEU A 25 4.06 -5.20 3.19
CA LEU A 25 5.14 -6.07 2.70
C LEU A 25 5.16 -6.14 1.16
N GLY A 26 3.99 -6.19 0.54
CA GLY A 26 3.84 -6.21 -0.91
C GLY A 26 4.44 -4.98 -1.59
N ILE A 27 4.15 -3.78 -1.08
CA ILE A 27 4.69 -2.54 -1.65
C ILE A 27 6.20 -2.41 -1.42
N ILE A 28 6.73 -2.91 -0.29
CA ILE A 28 8.19 -3.00 -0.07
C ILE A 28 8.82 -3.94 -1.11
N PHE A 29 8.22 -5.10 -1.35
CA PHE A 29 8.70 -6.04 -2.36
C PHE A 29 8.70 -5.41 -3.77
N VAL A 30 7.63 -4.72 -4.16
CA VAL A 30 7.56 -3.98 -5.42
C VAL A 30 8.67 -2.93 -5.49
N GLY A 31 8.86 -2.15 -4.41
CA GLY A 31 9.89 -1.13 -4.38
C GLY A 31 11.32 -1.69 -4.49
N ILE A 32 11.60 -2.82 -3.84
CA ILE A 32 12.88 -3.55 -3.98
C ILE A 32 13.08 -3.98 -5.44
N ARG A 33 12.05 -4.49 -6.12
CA ARG A 33 12.15 -4.86 -7.55
C ARG A 33 12.49 -3.66 -8.42
N PHE A 34 11.88 -2.50 -8.15
CA PHE A 34 12.18 -1.25 -8.87
C PHE A 34 13.62 -0.74 -8.64
N ILE A 35 14.28 -1.14 -7.54
CA ILE A 35 15.69 -0.84 -7.29
C ILE A 35 16.61 -1.86 -7.96
N ALA A 36 16.33 -3.15 -7.77
CA ALA A 36 17.22 -4.25 -8.17
C ALA A 36 17.09 -4.60 -9.66
N ILE A 37 15.87 -4.64 -10.19
CA ILE A 37 15.55 -5.04 -11.57
C ILE A 37 14.55 -4.07 -12.22
N PRO A 38 14.89 -2.75 -12.31
CA PRO A 38 13.97 -1.68 -12.73
C PRO A 38 13.26 -1.95 -14.06
N GLN A 39 13.95 -2.48 -15.07
CA GLN A 39 13.35 -2.74 -16.39
C GLN A 39 12.19 -3.74 -16.30
N THR A 40 12.41 -4.86 -15.63
CA THR A 40 11.39 -5.91 -15.44
C THR A 40 10.25 -5.42 -14.53
N ALA A 41 10.56 -4.60 -13.53
CA ALA A 41 9.54 -4.01 -12.67
C ALA A 41 8.63 -3.04 -13.44
N ALA A 42 9.20 -2.19 -14.29
CA ALA A 42 8.47 -1.24 -15.13
C ALA A 42 7.58 -1.94 -16.17
N GLN A 43 8.07 -3.02 -16.79
CA GLN A 43 7.25 -3.88 -17.64
C GLN A 43 6.05 -4.46 -16.89
N ALA A 44 6.27 -5.01 -15.69
CA ALA A 44 5.19 -5.57 -14.87
C ALA A 44 4.21 -4.50 -14.34
N PHE A 45 4.67 -3.25 -14.20
CA PHE A 45 3.81 -2.11 -13.85
C PHE A 45 2.89 -1.70 -15.00
N GLY A 46 3.26 -2.03 -16.24
CA GLY A 46 2.54 -1.66 -17.46
C GLY A 46 3.12 -0.45 -18.19
N ILE A 47 4.19 0.17 -17.69
CA ILE A 47 4.84 1.30 -18.38
C ILE A 47 6.32 0.96 -18.58
N PRO A 48 6.70 0.32 -19.69
CA PRO A 48 8.08 -0.04 -19.95
C PRO A 48 8.97 1.19 -20.13
N PHE A 49 10.19 1.11 -19.61
CA PHE A 49 11.21 2.13 -19.86
C PHE A 49 11.67 2.08 -21.31
N SER A 50 11.83 3.26 -21.91
CA SER A 50 12.26 3.44 -23.30
C SER A 50 13.78 3.51 -23.43
N SER A 51 14.48 3.87 -22.34
CA SER A 51 15.93 3.97 -22.32
C SER A 51 16.53 3.60 -20.96
N THR A 52 17.85 3.39 -20.93
CA THR A 52 18.60 3.17 -19.68
C THR A 52 18.62 4.40 -18.77
N GLN A 53 18.33 5.59 -19.30
CA GLN A 53 18.24 6.81 -18.49
C GLN A 53 17.00 6.78 -17.58
N ASP A 54 15.95 6.06 -17.97
CA ASP A 54 14.70 5.98 -17.21
C ASP A 54 14.83 5.13 -15.93
N LEU A 55 15.88 4.29 -15.85
CA LEU A 55 16.13 3.41 -14.70
C LEU A 55 16.24 4.18 -13.37
N VAL A 56 16.70 5.45 -13.42
CA VAL A 56 16.75 6.32 -12.24
C VAL A 56 15.36 6.63 -11.69
N PHE A 57 14.37 6.85 -12.56
CA PHE A 57 12.98 7.08 -12.14
C PHE A 57 12.36 5.82 -11.55
N GLY A 58 12.72 4.65 -12.09
CA GLY A 58 12.41 3.36 -11.47
C GLY A 58 12.91 3.28 -10.03
N ARG A 59 14.18 3.61 -9.79
CA ARG A 59 14.76 3.61 -8.42
C ARG A 59 14.12 4.65 -7.50
N ILE A 60 13.77 5.83 -8.02
CA ILE A 60 13.03 6.87 -7.28
C ILE A 60 11.66 6.36 -6.85
N LYS A 61 10.91 5.71 -7.75
CA LYS A 61 9.67 5.02 -7.37
C LYS A 61 9.93 3.94 -6.33
N GLY A 62 10.96 3.13 -6.55
CA GLY A 62 11.30 2.00 -5.69
C GLY A 62 11.50 2.40 -4.23
N ILE A 63 12.26 3.47 -3.97
CA ILE A 63 12.47 3.94 -2.58
C ILE A 63 11.19 4.53 -1.95
N ARG A 64 10.30 5.15 -2.74
CA ARG A 64 9.01 5.68 -2.26
C ARG A 64 8.04 4.56 -1.88
N ASP A 65 8.03 3.48 -2.66
CA ASP A 65 7.23 2.28 -2.38
C ASP A 65 7.73 1.59 -1.09
N ILE A 66 9.05 1.43 -0.94
CA ILE A 66 9.67 0.92 0.30
C ILE A 66 9.33 1.80 1.49
N PHE A 67 9.50 3.11 1.36
CA PHE A 67 9.18 4.08 2.41
C PHE A 67 7.72 3.96 2.86
N SER A 68 6.78 3.87 1.90
CA SER A 68 5.35 3.74 2.20
C SER A 68 5.04 2.52 3.07
N GLY A 69 5.65 1.37 2.77
CA GLY A 69 5.52 0.18 3.62
C GLY A 69 6.21 0.32 4.98
N ILE A 70 7.40 0.92 5.04
CA ILE A 70 8.14 1.17 6.29
C ILE A 70 7.37 2.13 7.22
N VAL A 71 6.68 3.14 6.69
CA VAL A 71 5.85 4.04 7.51
C VAL A 71 4.69 3.28 8.14
N LEU A 72 4.10 2.34 7.40
CA LEU A 72 2.93 1.60 7.83
C LEU A 72 3.27 0.50 8.86
N LEU A 73 4.35 -0.26 8.65
CA LEU A 73 4.73 -1.41 9.48
C LEU A 73 4.79 -1.13 11.01
N PRO A 74 5.46 -0.08 11.51
CA PRO A 74 5.48 0.26 12.93
C PRO A 74 4.08 0.49 13.50
N LEU A 75 3.18 1.12 12.74
CA LEU A 75 1.80 1.35 13.19
C LEU A 75 1.05 0.03 13.40
N LEU A 76 1.33 -0.98 12.58
CA LEU A 76 0.78 -2.34 12.77
C LEU A 76 1.41 -3.00 14.00
N LEU A 77 2.74 -3.03 14.07
CA LEU A 77 3.47 -3.73 15.15
C LEU A 77 3.16 -3.14 16.53
N LEU A 78 3.02 -1.82 16.61
CA LEU A 78 2.61 -1.09 17.81
C LEU A 78 1.09 -1.07 18.03
N ARG A 79 0.31 -1.73 17.15
CA ARG A 79 -1.16 -1.83 17.20
C ARG A 79 -1.88 -0.48 17.25
N MET A 80 -1.31 0.53 16.61
CA MET A 80 -1.86 1.88 16.48
C MET A 80 -2.94 1.92 15.38
N ARG A 81 -4.04 1.17 15.57
CA ARG A 81 -5.08 0.96 14.53
C ARG A 81 -5.55 2.25 13.86
N VAL A 82 -5.87 3.29 14.63
CA VAL A 82 -6.43 4.54 14.09
C VAL A 82 -5.40 5.24 13.20
N ALA A 83 -4.15 5.35 13.63
CA ALA A 83 -3.07 5.91 12.82
C ALA A 83 -2.83 5.07 11.56
N ALA A 84 -2.80 3.74 11.70
CA ALA A 84 -2.66 2.83 10.56
C ALA A 84 -3.82 3.01 9.56
N ALA A 85 -5.06 3.18 10.04
CA ALA A 85 -6.22 3.44 9.19
C ALA A 85 -6.01 4.70 8.35
N TYR A 86 -5.73 5.85 8.96
CA TYR A 86 -5.54 7.09 8.22
C TYR A 86 -4.37 7.04 7.22
N VAL A 87 -3.21 6.51 7.63
CA VAL A 87 -2.05 6.36 6.74
C VAL A 87 -2.36 5.42 5.57
N PHE A 88 -3.01 4.29 5.85
CA PHE A 88 -3.38 3.31 4.84
C PHE A 88 -4.41 3.86 3.84
N THR A 89 -5.44 4.58 4.33
CA THR A 89 -6.44 5.24 3.48
C THR A 89 -5.79 6.29 2.59
N ALA A 90 -4.89 7.12 3.15
CA ALA A 90 -4.19 8.13 2.37
C ALA A 90 -3.34 7.48 1.25
N ALA A 91 -2.74 6.32 1.50
CA ALA A 91 -1.95 5.61 0.51
C ALA A 91 -2.75 5.05 -0.68
N ILE A 92 -4.09 4.98 -0.61
CA ILE A 92 -4.95 4.53 -1.73
C ILE A 92 -4.75 5.39 -2.98
N ILE A 93 -4.39 6.67 -2.81
CA ILE A 93 -4.11 7.56 -3.95
C ILE A 93 -3.03 7.01 -4.87
N ILE A 94 -2.09 6.21 -4.35
CA ILE A 94 -0.96 5.66 -5.10
C ILE A 94 -1.45 4.67 -6.17
N PRO A 95 -2.06 3.51 -5.84
CA PRO A 95 -2.53 2.58 -6.87
C PRO A 95 -3.67 3.15 -7.72
N ALA A 96 -4.47 4.09 -7.19
CA ALA A 96 -5.47 4.80 -8.00
C ALA A 96 -4.80 5.64 -9.11
N THR A 97 -3.75 6.39 -8.76
CA THR A 97 -2.97 7.18 -9.73
C THR A 97 -2.21 6.27 -10.69
N ASP A 98 -1.61 5.18 -10.20
CA ASP A 98 -0.90 4.20 -11.04
C ASP A 98 -1.83 3.60 -12.12
N CYS A 99 -3.07 3.26 -11.76
CA CYS A 99 -4.08 2.79 -12.72
C CYS A 99 -4.39 3.84 -13.79
N VAL A 100 -4.56 5.11 -13.39
CA VAL A 100 -4.80 6.22 -14.31
C VAL A 100 -3.60 6.46 -15.21
N LEU A 101 -2.37 6.37 -14.69
CA LEU A 101 -1.14 6.54 -15.48
C LEU A 101 -1.00 5.46 -16.56
N VAL A 102 -1.33 4.20 -16.23
CA VAL A 102 -1.37 3.13 -17.23
C VAL A 102 -2.39 3.44 -18.33
N LEU A 103 -3.61 3.86 -17.96
CA LEU A 103 -4.64 4.24 -18.92
C LEU A 103 -4.20 5.40 -19.83
N LEU A 104 -3.60 6.45 -19.25
CA LEU A 104 -3.17 7.61 -20.00
C LEU A 104 -1.98 7.32 -20.92
N THR A 105 -1.14 6.35 -20.56
CA THR A 105 0.06 6.01 -21.34
C THR A 105 -0.26 4.99 -22.44
N ASN A 106 -1.08 3.99 -22.14
CA ASN A 106 -1.29 2.84 -23.03
C ASN A 106 -2.69 2.80 -23.67
N GLY A 107 -3.64 3.62 -23.21
CA GLY A 107 -5.06 3.41 -23.48
C GLY A 107 -5.62 2.24 -22.65
N LEU A 108 -6.58 1.49 -23.21
CA LEU A 108 -7.25 0.38 -22.50
C LEU A 108 -6.37 -0.88 -22.40
N ASP A 109 -5.34 -0.81 -21.56
CA ASP A 109 -4.50 -1.95 -21.18
C ASP A 109 -5.07 -2.65 -19.93
N VAL A 110 -6.15 -3.40 -20.16
CA VAL A 110 -6.95 -4.03 -19.09
C VAL A 110 -6.09 -4.87 -18.12
N PRO A 111 -5.16 -5.74 -18.56
CA PRO A 111 -4.36 -6.54 -17.65
C PRO A 111 -3.57 -5.71 -16.64
N HIS A 112 -2.86 -4.66 -17.08
CA HIS A 112 -2.07 -3.83 -16.18
C HIS A 112 -2.93 -2.89 -15.33
N MET A 113 -4.01 -2.36 -15.91
CA MET A 113 -4.99 -1.57 -15.16
C MET A 113 -5.63 -2.38 -14.02
N LEU A 114 -5.93 -3.66 -14.24
CA LEU A 114 -6.54 -4.51 -13.22
C LEU A 114 -5.63 -4.72 -12.01
N ILE A 115 -4.31 -4.82 -12.19
CA ILE A 115 -3.38 -4.95 -11.06
C ILE A 115 -3.52 -3.76 -10.11
N HIS A 116 -3.50 -2.54 -10.66
CA HIS A 116 -3.59 -1.30 -9.88
C HIS A 116 -5.00 -1.06 -9.34
N GLY A 117 -6.02 -1.23 -10.18
CA GLY A 117 -7.42 -1.05 -9.82
C GLY A 117 -7.90 -2.01 -8.73
N LEU A 118 -7.55 -3.31 -8.83
CA LEU A 118 -7.87 -4.29 -7.79
C LEU A 118 -7.09 -4.03 -6.51
N THR A 119 -5.84 -3.56 -6.60
CA THR A 119 -5.07 -3.12 -5.42
C THR A 119 -5.76 -1.96 -4.71
N ALA A 120 -6.18 -0.92 -5.45
CA ALA A 120 -6.92 0.20 -4.89
C ALA A 120 -8.25 -0.25 -4.25
N ALA A 121 -9.02 -1.10 -4.92
CA ALA A 121 -10.27 -1.65 -4.39
C ALA A 121 -10.05 -2.48 -3.11
N PHE A 122 -9.03 -3.34 -3.09
CA PHE A 122 -8.63 -4.10 -1.91
C PHE A 122 -8.26 -3.17 -0.75
N MET A 123 -7.54 -2.08 -1.02
CA MET A 123 -7.18 -1.10 -0.01
C MET A 123 -8.41 -0.32 0.50
N VAL A 124 -9.37 0.03 -0.34
CA VAL A 124 -10.63 0.66 0.11
C VAL A 124 -11.39 -0.26 1.07
N ILE A 125 -11.52 -1.55 0.73
CA ILE A 125 -12.17 -2.54 1.59
C ILE A 125 -11.41 -2.70 2.92
N THR A 126 -10.08 -2.82 2.85
CA THR A 126 -9.23 -2.94 4.05
C THR A 126 -9.34 -1.70 4.94
N SER A 127 -9.35 -0.51 4.34
CA SER A 127 -9.53 0.78 5.02
C SER A 127 -10.87 0.83 5.76
N PHE A 128 -11.97 0.42 5.10
CA PHE A 128 -13.27 0.32 5.75
C PHE A 128 -13.20 -0.59 6.99
N LEU A 129 -12.63 -1.79 6.87
CA LEU A 129 -12.47 -2.72 7.99
C LEU A 129 -11.56 -2.17 9.11
N LEU A 130 -10.53 -1.40 8.77
CA LEU A 130 -9.67 -0.73 9.75
C LEU A 130 -10.46 0.26 10.60
N PHE A 131 -11.40 1.01 10.01
CA PHE A 131 -12.27 1.91 10.77
C PHE A 131 -13.41 1.18 11.50
N SER A 132 -13.97 0.12 10.92
CA SER A 132 -15.11 -0.62 11.50
C SER A 132 -14.81 -1.51 12.71
N ALA A 133 -13.53 -1.75 13.05
CA ALA A 133 -13.19 -2.59 14.20
C ALA A 133 -13.71 -1.95 15.52
N LYS A 134 -14.65 -2.62 16.18
CA LYS A 134 -15.29 -2.14 17.42
C LYS A 134 -14.26 -2.05 18.56
N GLN A 135 -14.16 -0.89 19.20
CA GLN A 135 -13.58 -0.77 20.54
C GLN A 135 -14.47 -1.60 21.48
N LYS A 136 -13.90 -2.60 22.17
CA LYS A 136 -14.60 -3.19 23.31
C LYS A 136 -14.47 -2.21 24.46
N THR A 137 -15.50 -1.41 24.70
CA THR A 137 -15.62 -0.62 25.92
C THR A 137 -15.87 -1.60 27.08
N THR A 138 -14.86 -1.87 27.90
CA THR A 138 -15.12 -2.46 29.23
C THR A 138 -15.72 -1.38 30.10
N LEU A 139 -17.02 -1.53 30.41
CA LEU A 139 -17.73 -0.80 31.46
C LEU A 139 -17.22 -1.24 32.85
#